data_AF-U1PQE7-F1
#
_entry.id   AF-U1PQE7-F1
#
_cell.length_a   1.000
_cell.length_b   1.000
_cell.length_c   1.000
_cell.angle_alpha   90.00
_cell.angle_beta   90.00
_cell.angle_gamma   90.00
#
_symmetry.space_group_name_H-M   'P 1'
#
loop_
_entity.id
_entity.type
_entity.pdbx_description
1 polymer ?
#
loop_
_entity_poly.entity_id
_entity_poly.type
_entity_poly.pdbx_seq_one_letter_code
_entity_poly.pdbx_strand_id
1 'polypeptide(L)'
;DNKARIILDKFTFPNIRENSEQALPDSAVSNIRVNVMLYRYRDRFPDDERKLWPWQKSLQIEFYDGEYGQESELKWLPGEGICGTSFSSNKIVVKSLDFQNKEEWGMTKSQFGLTDQIGSVVSIPIYVDEDEEKDSPIGVLNLDTKEEVDQERLQELGKELRVYTKYIGALL
;
A
#
# COMPACT_ATOMS: atom_id res chain seq x y z
N ASP A 1 16.12 8.98 -5.55
CA ASP A 1 15.05 8.34 -6.35
C ASP A 1 15.56 7.16 -7.18
N ASN A 2 16.43 7.33 -8.19
CA ASN A 2 16.88 6.21 -9.04
C ASN A 2 17.58 5.05 -8.30
N LYS A 3 18.38 5.32 -7.26
CA LYS A 3 19.04 4.25 -6.48
C LYS A 3 18.05 3.40 -5.68
N ALA A 4 17.08 4.05 -5.03
CA ALA A 4 16.03 3.38 -4.28
C ALA A 4 15.20 2.47 -5.20
N ARG A 5 14.77 3.00 -6.35
CA ARG A 5 14.06 2.23 -7.38
C ARG A 5 14.85 0.98 -7.81
N ILE A 6 16.14 1.12 -8.14
CA ILE A 6 16.98 -0.02 -8.56
C ILE A 6 17.05 -1.09 -7.48
N ILE A 7 17.20 -0.71 -6.20
CA ILE A 7 17.30 -1.68 -5.10
C ILE A 7 15.95 -2.37 -4.86
N LEU A 8 14.84 -1.61 -4.89
CA LEU A 8 13.51 -2.17 -4.74
C LEU A 8 13.19 -3.16 -5.86
N ASP A 9 13.41 -2.79 -7.12
CA ASP A 9 13.12 -3.63 -8.29
C ASP A 9 13.99 -4.89 -8.34
N LYS A 10 15.26 -4.81 -7.89
CA LYS A 10 16.19 -5.95 -7.96
C LYS A 10 16.12 -6.90 -6.77
N PHE A 11 15.75 -6.39 -5.59
CA PHE A 11 15.89 -7.16 -4.34
C PHE A 11 14.64 -7.17 -3.49
N THR A 12 13.85 -6.10 -3.44
CA THR A 12 12.73 -6.04 -2.48
C THR A 12 11.46 -6.61 -3.09
N PHE A 13 11.03 -6.11 -4.25
CA PHE A 13 9.80 -6.59 -4.90
C PHE A 13 9.87 -8.06 -5.33
N PRO A 14 11.00 -8.58 -5.89
CA PRO A 14 11.10 -10.00 -6.19
C PRO A 14 10.92 -10.91 -4.98
N ASN A 15 11.53 -10.55 -3.84
CA ASN A 15 11.42 -11.33 -2.61
C ASN A 15 10.02 -11.24 -1.96
N ILE A 16 9.38 -10.07 -2.02
CA ILE A 16 7.97 -9.93 -1.61
C ILE A 16 7.09 -10.83 -2.48
N ARG A 17 7.31 -10.82 -3.80
CA ARG A 17 6.55 -11.63 -4.75
C ARG A 17 6.76 -13.11 -4.49
N GLU A 18 8.00 -13.59 -4.37
CA GLU A 18 8.31 -14.99 -4.06
C GLU A 18 7.62 -15.47 -2.76
N ASN A 19 7.71 -14.68 -1.68
CA ASN A 19 7.02 -15.03 -0.43
C ASN A 19 5.50 -15.08 -0.61
N SER A 20 4.95 -14.12 -1.36
CA SER A 20 3.51 -14.05 -1.61
C SER A 20 3.03 -15.20 -2.50
N GLU A 21 3.84 -15.64 -3.46
CA GLU A 21 3.58 -16.80 -4.32
C GLU A 21 3.52 -18.12 -3.53
N GLN A 22 4.31 -18.24 -2.48
CA GLN A 22 4.29 -19.41 -1.59
C GLN A 22 3.08 -19.40 -0.63
N ALA A 23 2.63 -18.21 -0.23
CA ALA A 23 1.57 -18.04 0.77
C ALA A 23 0.15 -17.99 0.17
N LEU A 24 0.00 -17.49 -1.05
CA LEU A 24 -1.29 -17.22 -1.69
C LEU A 24 -1.72 -18.35 -2.64
N PRO A 25 -3.04 -18.53 -2.86
CA PRO A 25 -3.51 -19.48 -3.87
C PRO A 25 -3.12 -19.04 -5.29
N ASP A 26 -2.91 -20.01 -6.20
CA ASP A 26 -2.50 -19.78 -7.60
C ASP A 26 -3.35 -18.72 -8.33
N SER A 27 -4.66 -18.67 -8.04
CA SER A 27 -5.57 -17.67 -8.59
C SER A 27 -5.13 -16.25 -8.21
N ALA A 28 -4.80 -16.02 -6.94
CA ALA A 28 -4.38 -14.72 -6.42
C ALA A 28 -2.97 -14.34 -6.90
N VAL A 29 -2.07 -15.33 -7.03
CA VAL A 29 -0.70 -15.16 -7.50
C VAL A 29 -0.62 -14.46 -8.86
N SER A 30 -1.49 -14.85 -9.80
CA SER A 30 -1.50 -14.33 -11.16
C SER A 30 -1.74 -12.81 -11.26
N ASN A 31 -2.24 -12.18 -10.20
CA ASN A 31 -2.60 -10.76 -10.18
C ASN A 31 -2.02 -10.00 -8.97
N ILE A 32 -0.94 -10.49 -8.35
CA ILE A 32 -0.27 -9.77 -7.26
C ILE A 32 0.31 -8.46 -7.78
N ARG A 33 -0.04 -7.37 -7.09
CA ARG A 33 0.54 -6.06 -7.27
C ARG A 33 1.09 -5.57 -5.95
N VAL A 34 2.26 -4.92 -5.99
CA VAL A 34 2.94 -4.39 -4.81
C VAL A 34 3.20 -2.92 -5.04
N ASN A 35 2.92 -2.07 -4.06
CA ASN A 35 3.30 -0.67 -4.11
C ASN A 35 3.79 -0.15 -2.76
N VAL A 36 4.65 0.86 -2.84
CA VAL A 36 5.11 1.65 -1.70
C VAL A 36 4.50 3.04 -1.85
N MET A 37 3.67 3.43 -0.88
CA MET A 37 3.11 4.77 -0.80
C MET A 37 3.85 5.58 0.25
N LEU A 38 4.29 6.79 -0.10
CA LEU A 38 5.01 7.68 0.84
C LEU A 38 4.17 8.89 1.21
N TYR A 39 4.24 9.28 2.49
CA TYR A 39 3.50 10.40 3.04
C TYR A 39 4.30 11.70 2.93
N ARG A 40 3.97 12.52 1.92
CA ARG A 40 4.72 13.75 1.62
C ARG A 40 3.86 14.80 0.93
N TYR A 41 4.41 16.01 0.84
CA TYR A 41 3.87 17.05 -0.02
C TYR A 41 4.19 16.71 -1.47
N ARG A 42 3.21 16.84 -2.36
CA ARG A 42 3.46 16.77 -3.80
C ARG A 42 2.75 17.93 -4.48
N ASP A 43 3.57 18.85 -4.98
CA ASP A 43 3.17 19.98 -5.80
C ASP A 43 2.78 19.48 -7.20
N ARG A 44 1.51 19.18 -7.38
CA ARG A 44 0.84 19.52 -8.64
C ARG A 44 -0.38 20.32 -8.26
N PHE A 45 -0.50 21.52 -8.83
CA PHE A 45 -1.74 22.28 -8.79
C PHE A 45 -2.87 21.32 -9.16
N PRO A 46 -3.88 21.10 -8.30
CA PRO A 46 -5.00 20.26 -8.65
C PRO A 46 -5.77 20.96 -9.77
N ASP A 47 -5.82 20.33 -10.94
CA ASP A 47 -6.68 20.78 -12.05
C ASP A 47 -8.17 20.46 -11.82
N ASP A 48 -8.58 20.02 -10.62
CA ASP A 48 -10.00 19.77 -10.37
C ASP A 48 -10.46 19.99 -8.91
N GLU A 49 -11.50 20.85 -8.83
CA GLU A 49 -12.60 21.09 -7.89
C GLU A 49 -12.60 20.64 -6.40
N ARG A 50 -11.51 20.16 -5.79
CA ARG A 50 -11.51 19.87 -4.33
C ARG A 50 -10.35 20.48 -3.55
N LYS A 51 -10.73 21.06 -2.41
CA LYS A 51 -9.94 21.74 -1.37
C LYS A 51 -8.89 20.86 -0.68
N LEU A 52 -8.04 20.15 -1.41
CA LEU A 52 -6.74 19.76 -0.88
C LEU A 52 -5.86 20.99 -1.00
N TRP A 53 -5.47 21.55 0.13
CA TRP A 53 -4.60 22.72 0.13
C TRP A 53 -3.27 22.25 -0.52
N PRO A 54 -2.62 23.03 -1.40
CA PRO A 54 -1.42 22.62 -2.13
C PRO A 54 -0.32 22.01 -1.22
N TRP A 55 -0.35 22.40 0.05
CA TRP A 55 0.55 21.98 1.12
C TRP A 55 -0.09 20.98 2.09
N GLN A 56 -0.98 20.08 1.64
CA GLN A 56 -1.43 18.95 2.45
C GLN A 56 -0.65 17.69 2.08
N LYS A 57 0.00 17.05 3.07
CA LYS A 57 0.65 15.75 2.84
C LYS A 57 -0.41 14.68 2.59
N SER A 58 -0.13 13.79 1.66
CA SER A 58 -0.94 12.59 1.41
C SER A 58 -0.04 11.41 1.11
N LEU A 59 -0.56 10.20 1.30
CA LEU A 59 0.03 8.97 0.79
C LEU A 59 -0.23 8.89 -0.71
N GLN A 60 0.82 8.61 -1.47
CA GLN A 60 0.78 8.41 -2.92
C GLN A 60 1.78 7.35 -3.31
N ILE A 61 1.45 6.56 -4.34
CA ILE A 61 2.35 5.55 -4.88
C ILE A 61 3.64 6.24 -5.35
N GLU A 62 4.77 5.72 -4.87
CA GLU A 62 6.10 6.14 -5.30
C GLU A 62 6.82 5.05 -6.07
N PHE A 63 6.76 3.83 -5.56
CA PHE A 63 7.35 2.66 -6.18
C PHE A 63 6.27 1.60 -6.30
N TYR A 64 6.33 0.81 -7.35
CA TYR A 64 5.37 -0.25 -7.58
C TYR A 64 5.94 -1.33 -8.51
N ASP A 65 5.42 -2.54 -8.31
CA ASP A 65 5.60 -3.73 -9.14
C ASP A 65 4.22 -4.30 -9.49
N GLY A 66 3.98 -4.53 -10.77
CA GLY A 66 2.66 -4.83 -11.33
C GLY A 66 2.02 -3.67 -12.08
N GLU A 67 0.82 -3.91 -12.62
CA GLU A 67 0.12 -2.94 -13.47
C GLU A 67 -0.76 -2.00 -12.64
N TYR A 68 -0.34 -0.73 -12.59
CA TYR A 68 -1.09 0.37 -11.99
C TYR A 68 -1.53 1.36 -13.07
N GLY A 69 -2.84 1.58 -13.19
CA GLY A 69 -3.43 2.56 -14.10
C GLY A 69 -3.49 3.96 -13.49
N GLN A 70 -4.62 4.64 -13.66
CA GLN A 70 -4.88 5.96 -13.05
C GLN A 70 -4.87 5.93 -11.51
N GLU A 71 -5.01 4.75 -10.89
CA GLU A 71 -4.85 4.57 -9.44
C GLU A 71 -3.48 5.01 -8.91
N SER A 72 -2.44 5.05 -9.75
CA SER A 72 -1.11 5.57 -9.39
C SER A 72 -1.12 7.07 -9.05
N GLU A 73 -2.14 7.80 -9.50
CA GLU A 73 -2.33 9.23 -9.26
C GLU A 73 -3.21 9.51 -8.04
N LEU A 74 -3.81 8.48 -7.44
CA LEU A 74 -4.66 8.63 -6.26
C LEU A 74 -3.86 9.15 -5.07
N LYS A 75 -4.52 10.03 -4.31
CA LYS A 75 -4.06 10.57 -3.03
C LYS A 75 -4.90 9.96 -1.92
N TRP A 76 -4.24 9.55 -0.85
CA TRP A 76 -4.89 9.01 0.33
C TRP A 76 -4.50 9.82 1.55
N LEU A 77 -5.48 10.31 2.30
CA LEU A 77 -5.22 10.96 3.58
C LEU A 77 -5.05 9.91 4.69
N PRO A 78 -4.36 10.25 5.79
CA PRO A 78 -4.36 9.41 6.98
C PRO A 78 -5.80 9.08 7.42
N GLY A 79 -6.07 7.79 7.64
CA GLY A 79 -7.41 7.25 7.94
C GLY A 79 -8.31 6.96 6.73
N GLU A 80 -7.94 7.31 5.50
CA GLU A 80 -8.70 6.94 4.30
C GLU A 80 -8.24 5.59 3.75
N GLY A 81 -9.19 4.72 3.40
CA GLY A 81 -8.85 3.41 2.84
C GLY A 81 -8.10 2.51 3.78
N ILE A 82 -7.57 1.43 3.20
CA ILE A 82 -6.77 0.47 3.93
C ILE A 82 -5.36 1.01 4.19
N CYS A 83 -4.76 1.66 3.19
CA CYS A 83 -3.44 2.26 3.29
C CYS A 83 -3.40 3.43 4.28
N GLY A 84 -4.36 4.36 4.23
CA GLY A 84 -4.44 5.48 5.16
C GLY A 84 -4.79 5.04 6.58
N THR A 85 -5.63 4.03 6.75
CA THR A 85 -5.92 3.44 8.07
C THR A 85 -4.69 2.75 8.66
N SER A 86 -3.95 1.99 7.85
CA SER A 86 -2.70 1.36 8.29
C SER A 86 -1.67 2.40 8.74
N PHE A 87 -1.54 3.48 7.97
CA PHE A 87 -0.67 4.60 8.30
C PHE A 87 -1.07 5.31 9.59
N SER A 88 -2.36 5.63 9.79
CA SER A 88 -2.80 6.39 10.97
C SER A 88 -2.82 5.57 12.25
N SER A 89 -3.01 4.25 12.14
CA SER A 89 -3.12 3.34 13.28
C SER A 89 -1.81 2.66 13.67
N ASN A 90 -0.73 2.87 12.91
CA ASN A 90 0.57 2.20 13.10
C ASN A 90 0.46 0.67 13.11
N LYS A 91 -0.48 0.11 12.33
CA LYS A 91 -0.78 -1.32 12.33
C LYS A 91 -0.87 -1.87 10.91
N ILE A 92 -0.59 -3.17 10.80
CA ILE A 92 -0.94 -3.95 9.62
C ILE A 92 -2.46 -4.00 9.54
N VAL A 93 -3.01 -3.60 8.40
CA VAL A 93 -4.45 -3.67 8.13
C VAL A 93 -4.64 -4.55 6.91
N VAL A 94 -5.52 -5.54 7.03
CA VAL A 94 -5.92 -6.44 5.95
C VAL A 94 -7.40 -6.29 5.67
N LYS A 95 -7.79 -6.39 4.39
CA LYS A 95 -9.19 -6.53 3.98
C LYS A 95 -9.30 -7.46 2.79
N SER A 96 -10.41 -8.20 2.78
CA SER A 96 -10.81 -9.11 1.71
C SER A 96 -12.31 -8.94 1.48
N LEU A 97 -12.73 -9.02 0.21
CA LEU A 97 -14.10 -8.76 -0.24
C LEU A 97 -15.16 -9.71 0.35
N ASP A 98 -14.79 -10.91 0.81
CA ASP A 98 -15.79 -11.92 1.26
C ASP A 98 -16.63 -11.47 2.46
N PHE A 99 -16.13 -10.51 3.24
CA PHE A 99 -16.69 -10.28 4.57
C PHE A 99 -17.56 -9.03 4.70
N GLN A 100 -17.31 -7.97 3.94
CA GLN A 100 -18.07 -6.71 4.04
C GLN A 100 -17.95 -5.88 2.76
N ASN A 101 -19.04 -5.17 2.43
CA ASN A 101 -19.15 -4.26 1.30
C ASN A 101 -17.92 -3.32 1.23
N LYS A 102 -17.28 -3.18 0.06
CA LYS A 102 -16.09 -2.32 -0.14
C LYS A 102 -16.31 -0.86 0.28
N GLU A 103 -17.57 -0.45 0.39
CA GLU A 103 -18.00 0.83 0.96
C GLU A 103 -17.50 1.04 2.40
N GLU A 104 -17.28 -0.03 3.16
CA GLU A 104 -16.79 0.02 4.54
C GLU A 104 -15.28 0.21 4.65
N TRP A 105 -14.56 0.23 3.53
CA TRP A 105 -13.09 0.38 3.53
C TRP A 105 -12.65 1.83 3.77
N GLY A 106 -13.59 2.75 3.99
CA GLY A 106 -13.27 4.16 4.28
C GLY A 106 -12.66 4.90 3.09
N MET A 107 -12.97 4.47 1.87
CA MET A 107 -12.48 5.07 0.62
C MET A 107 -13.37 6.23 0.17
N THR A 108 -12.77 7.25 -0.43
CA THR A 108 -13.53 8.26 -1.19
C THR A 108 -14.12 7.66 -2.47
N LYS A 109 -15.11 8.32 -3.07
CA LYS A 109 -15.74 7.86 -4.32
C LYS A 109 -14.72 7.63 -5.45
N SER A 110 -13.73 8.51 -5.59
CA SER A 110 -12.71 8.41 -6.64
C SER A 110 -11.74 7.25 -6.38
N GLN A 111 -11.33 7.06 -5.12
CA GLN A 111 -10.51 5.91 -4.73
C GLN A 111 -11.27 4.60 -5.01
N PHE A 112 -12.51 4.50 -4.53
CA PHE A 112 -13.36 3.32 -4.75
C PHE A 112 -13.51 2.99 -6.24
N GLY A 113 -13.81 3.97 -7.09
CA GLY A 113 -14.04 3.75 -8.52
C GLY A 113 -12.79 3.36 -9.30
N LEU A 114 -11.59 3.74 -8.84
CA LEU A 114 -10.33 3.40 -9.49
C LEU A 114 -9.66 2.14 -8.91
N THR A 115 -10.18 1.62 -7.80
CA THR A 115 -9.69 0.40 -7.13
C THR A 115 -10.79 -0.66 -6.98
N ASP A 116 -11.84 -0.61 -7.79
CA ASP A 116 -13.00 -1.50 -7.73
C ASP A 116 -12.64 -2.97 -8.06
N GLN A 117 -11.57 -3.17 -8.81
CA GLN A 117 -11.01 -4.46 -9.19
C GLN A 117 -10.23 -5.19 -8.08
N ILE A 118 -9.91 -4.53 -6.96
CA ILE A 118 -9.10 -5.14 -5.88
C ILE A 118 -9.95 -6.12 -5.05
N GLY A 119 -9.63 -7.40 -5.03
CA GLY A 119 -10.29 -8.38 -4.18
C GLY A 119 -9.80 -8.36 -2.75
N SER A 120 -8.50 -8.24 -2.58
CA SER A 120 -7.82 -8.31 -1.28
C SER A 120 -6.67 -7.34 -1.20
N VAL A 121 -6.40 -6.84 0.00
CA VAL A 121 -5.27 -5.94 0.25
C VAL A 121 -4.73 -6.12 1.65
N VAL A 122 -3.41 -6.06 1.76
CA VAL A 122 -2.67 -5.90 3.00
C VAL A 122 -1.85 -4.61 2.92
N SER A 123 -1.99 -3.76 3.93
CA SER A 123 -1.24 -2.53 4.11
C SER A 123 -0.38 -2.63 5.36
N ILE A 124 0.91 -2.32 5.23
CA ILE A 124 1.92 -2.46 6.28
C ILE A 124 2.63 -1.12 6.44
N PRO A 125 2.69 -0.52 7.64
CA PRO A 125 3.38 0.74 7.85
C PRO A 125 4.89 0.61 7.66
N ILE A 126 5.49 1.63 7.05
CA ILE A 126 6.93 1.79 6.83
C ILE A 126 7.45 2.86 7.77
N TYR A 127 8.52 2.56 8.49
CA TYR A 127 9.20 3.46 9.42
C TYR A 127 10.63 3.66 8.93
N VAL A 128 11.22 4.83 9.20
CA VAL A 128 12.66 5.02 9.04
C VAL A 128 13.42 4.16 10.05
N ASP A 129 14.64 3.74 9.74
CA ASP A 129 15.41 2.84 10.60
C ASP A 129 15.75 3.48 11.95
N GLU A 130 15.81 4.81 11.99
CA GLU A 130 16.03 5.62 13.21
C GLU A 130 14.80 5.72 14.13
N ASP A 131 13.60 5.34 13.65
CA ASP A 131 12.37 5.34 14.47
C ASP A 131 12.26 4.01 15.24
N GLU A 132 13.02 3.92 16.35
CA GLU A 132 13.06 2.73 17.22
C GLU A 132 11.69 2.41 17.84
N GLU A 133 10.91 3.45 18.15
CA GLU A 133 9.60 3.34 18.79
C GLU A 133 8.50 2.94 17.78
N LYS A 134 8.73 3.17 16.48
CA LYS A 134 7.79 2.89 15.39
C LYS A 134 6.47 3.62 15.56
N ASP A 135 6.59 4.89 15.91
CA ASP A 135 5.45 5.77 16.19
C ASP A 135 5.12 6.70 15.02
N SER A 136 6.04 6.90 14.08
CA SER A 136 5.91 7.86 12.99
C SER A 136 6.18 7.23 11.62
N PRO A 137 5.21 6.52 11.02
CA PRO A 137 5.42 5.94 9.71
C PRO A 137 5.64 7.02 8.66
N ILE A 138 6.52 6.75 7.69
CA ILE A 138 6.79 7.60 6.53
C ILE A 138 5.99 7.19 5.30
N GLY A 139 5.31 6.04 5.37
CA GLY A 139 4.57 5.47 4.27
C GLY A 139 3.95 4.13 4.62
N VAL A 140 3.46 3.44 3.59
CA VAL A 140 2.96 2.07 3.70
C VAL A 140 3.43 1.23 2.51
N LEU A 141 3.70 -0.05 2.78
CA LEU A 141 3.82 -1.09 1.77
C LEU A 141 2.44 -1.72 1.61
N ASN A 142 1.94 -1.74 0.39
CA ASN A 142 0.71 -2.43 0.04
C ASN A 142 1.03 -3.63 -0.84
N LEU A 143 0.38 -4.74 -0.55
CA LEU A 143 0.19 -5.84 -1.49
C LEU A 143 -1.30 -5.98 -1.73
N ASP A 144 -1.69 -5.99 -2.99
CA ASP A 144 -3.09 -6.14 -3.40
C ASP A 144 -3.23 -7.18 -4.51
N THR A 145 -4.37 -7.85 -4.54
CA THR A 145 -4.73 -8.86 -5.54
C THR A 145 -6.14 -8.60 -6.03
N LYS A 146 -6.47 -9.04 -7.25
CA LYS A 146 -7.85 -9.01 -7.77
C LYS A 146 -8.74 -10.08 -7.15
N GLU A 147 -8.11 -11.14 -6.66
CA GLU A 147 -8.80 -12.28 -6.06
C GLU A 147 -9.11 -12.03 -4.59
N GLU A 148 -10.17 -12.68 -4.15
CA GLU A 148 -10.48 -12.80 -2.75
C GLU A 148 -9.53 -13.80 -2.08
N VAL A 149 -8.96 -13.38 -0.95
CA VAL A 149 -8.03 -14.17 -0.14
C VAL A 149 -8.54 -14.13 1.29
N ASP A 150 -8.52 -15.27 1.95
CA ASP A 150 -8.87 -15.37 3.36
C ASP A 150 -8.09 -14.36 4.23
N GLN A 151 -8.79 -13.71 5.18
CA GLN A 151 -8.20 -12.65 6.01
C GLN A 151 -7.12 -13.16 6.96
N GLU A 152 -7.26 -14.38 7.50
CA GLU A 152 -6.24 -14.97 8.37
C GLU A 152 -4.94 -15.19 7.60
N ARG A 153 -5.06 -15.72 6.38
CA ARG A 153 -3.92 -15.87 5.45
C ARG A 153 -3.26 -14.53 5.08
N LEU A 154 -4.04 -13.49 4.77
CA LEU A 154 -3.49 -12.15 4.53
C LEU A 154 -2.80 -11.58 5.77
N GLN A 155 -3.33 -11.84 6.97
CA GLN A 155 -2.75 -11.39 8.22
C GLN A 155 -1.39 -12.05 8.50
N GLU A 156 -1.26 -13.35 8.20
CA GLU A 156 0.02 -14.07 8.30
C GLU A 156 1.04 -13.53 7.30
N LEU A 157 0.64 -13.40 6.03
CA LEU A 157 1.49 -12.81 4.98
C LEU A 157 1.94 -11.40 5.38
N GLY A 158 1.03 -10.57 5.91
CA GLY A 158 1.37 -9.23 6.38
C GLY A 158 2.47 -9.23 7.46
N LYS A 159 2.45 -10.19 8.38
CA LYS A 159 3.49 -10.32 9.41
C LYS A 159 4.83 -10.71 8.80
N GLU A 160 4.84 -11.62 7.83
CA GLU A 160 6.06 -12.05 7.12
C GLU A 160 6.64 -10.90 6.30
N LEU A 161 5.80 -10.18 5.55
CA LEU A 161 6.22 -9.08 4.71
C LEU A 161 6.70 -7.85 5.50
N ARG A 162 6.38 -7.76 6.79
CA ARG A 162 6.86 -6.68 7.68
C ARG A 162 8.38 -6.55 7.70
N VAL A 163 9.13 -7.64 7.45
CA VAL A 163 10.59 -7.57 7.38
C VAL A 163 11.06 -6.64 6.25
N TYR A 164 10.32 -6.58 5.14
CA TYR A 164 10.65 -5.73 4.00
C TYR A 164 10.42 -4.24 4.27
N THR A 165 9.47 -3.89 5.15
CA THR A 165 9.26 -2.47 5.47
C THR A 165 10.43 -1.85 6.22
N LYS A 166 11.19 -2.65 6.98
CA LYS A 166 12.47 -2.19 7.56
C LYS A 166 13.50 -1.86 6.49
N TYR A 167 13.68 -2.74 5.50
CA TYR A 167 14.62 -2.49 4.40
C TYR A 167 14.21 -1.31 3.53
N ILE A 168 12.91 -1.16 3.27
CA ILE A 168 12.37 0.00 2.54
C ILE A 168 12.62 1.27 3.35
N GLY A 169 12.34 1.25 4.66
CA GLY A 169 12.58 2.37 5.57
C GLY A 169 14.03 2.86 5.59
N ALA A 170 14.99 1.93 5.65
CA ALA A 170 16.41 2.26 5.64
C ALA A 170 16.93 2.80 4.28
N LEU A 171 16.16 2.59 3.21
CA LEU A 171 16.52 2.99 1.85
C LEU A 171 16.04 4.41 1.48
N LEU A 172 15.02 4.91 2.18
CA LEU A 172 14.27 6.13 1.87
C LEU A 172 14.66 7.28 2.80
#